data_AF-W4P362-F1
#
_entry.id   AF-W4P362-F1
#
_cell.length_a   1.000
_cell.length_b   1.000
_cell.length_c   1.000
_cell.angle_alpha   90.00
_cell.angle_beta   90.00
_cell.angle_gamma   90.00
#
_symmetry.space_group_name_H-M   'P 1'
#
loop_
_entity.id
_entity.type
_entity.pdbx_description
1 polymer ?
#
loop_
_entity_poly.entity_id
_entity_poly.type
_entity_poly.pdbx_seq_one_letter_code
_entity_poly.pdbx_strand_id
1 'polypeptide(L)'
;MNKLVINSYQDFEKLIGQQLGVSDYIELSQERINLFADATLDHQWIHVDTERARAESPYRSTIAHGYLTLSMLPYLWNQIIEVNNLKMMINYGMDKMKFGQAVLAGQSIRLVAALHSLTNLRGVAKAEIKFAIEIKDQPKKALEASPFSCTTSTDLCMADYGRHRLPFLFSCITSTVHL
;
A
#
# COMPACT_ATOMS: atom_id res chain seq x y z
N MET A 1 0.72 10.75 -15.86
CA MET A 1 0.26 11.82 -14.93
C MET A 1 1.48 12.45 -14.25
N ASN A 2 1.44 13.72 -13.84
CA ASN A 2 2.55 14.31 -13.06
C ASN A 2 2.44 13.82 -11.60
N LYS A 3 3.54 13.31 -11.05
CA LYS A 3 3.62 12.86 -9.65
C LYS A 3 3.56 14.05 -8.70
N LEU A 4 2.96 13.84 -7.53
CA LEU A 4 3.04 14.76 -6.41
C LEU A 4 4.44 14.67 -5.80
N VAL A 5 5.19 15.76 -5.80
CA VAL A 5 6.54 15.82 -5.23
C VAL A 5 6.49 16.40 -3.83
N ILE A 6 7.06 15.69 -2.86
CA ILE A 6 7.17 16.09 -1.46
C ILE A 6 8.64 16.31 -1.13
N ASN A 7 9.00 17.54 -0.75
CA ASN A 7 10.40 17.89 -0.46
C ASN A 7 10.70 17.96 1.05
N SER A 8 9.68 18.12 1.88
CA SER A 8 9.82 18.30 3.32
C SER A 8 8.62 17.74 4.10
N TYR A 9 8.81 17.56 5.41
CA TYR A 9 7.72 17.20 6.31
C TYR A 9 6.58 18.22 6.26
N GLN A 10 6.90 19.51 6.22
CA GLN A 10 5.92 20.60 6.18
C GLN A 10 5.11 20.60 4.88
N ASP A 11 5.71 20.20 3.76
CA ASP A 11 4.98 20.02 2.50
C ASP A 11 3.99 18.86 2.61
N PHE A 12 4.42 17.76 3.25
CA PHE A 12 3.54 16.62 3.46
C PHE A 12 2.39 16.93 4.42
N GLU A 13 2.68 17.67 5.50
CA GLU A 13 1.70 18.06 6.52
C GLU A 13 0.55 18.90 5.94
N LYS A 14 0.83 19.78 4.97
CA LYS A 14 -0.20 20.57 4.28
C LYS A 14 -1.22 19.71 3.54
N LEU A 15 -0.88 18.47 3.20
CA LEU A 15 -1.73 17.55 2.45
C LEU A 15 -2.67 16.74 3.34
N ILE A 16 -2.65 16.92 4.66
CA ILE A 16 -3.54 16.18 5.57
C ILE A 16 -5.00 16.43 5.17
N GLY A 17 -5.74 15.34 4.97
CA GLY A 17 -7.13 15.36 4.50
C GLY A 17 -7.29 15.47 2.98
N GLN A 18 -6.20 15.64 2.23
CA GLN A 18 -6.24 15.82 0.77
C GLN A 18 -5.93 14.52 0.01
N GLN A 19 -6.43 14.45 -1.23
CA GLN A 19 -6.08 13.38 -2.17
C GLN A 19 -4.63 13.56 -2.64
N LEU A 20 -3.83 12.51 -2.50
CA LEU A 20 -2.42 12.49 -2.93
C LEU A 20 -2.30 12.17 -4.41
N GLY A 21 -3.18 11.33 -4.95
CA GLY A 21 -3.23 11.04 -6.36
C GLY A 21 -4.04 9.81 -6.72
N VAL A 22 -4.09 9.58 -8.03
CA VAL A 22 -4.75 8.44 -8.67
C VAL A 22 -3.74 7.80 -9.61
N SER A 23 -3.47 6.51 -9.48
CA SER A 23 -2.50 5.84 -10.33
C SER A 23 -3.07 5.58 -11.73
N ASP A 24 -2.20 5.29 -12.69
CA ASP A 24 -2.62 4.65 -13.93
C ASP A 24 -3.10 3.22 -13.61
N TYR A 25 -3.87 2.67 -14.55
CA TYR A 25 -4.36 1.29 -14.44
C TYR A 25 -3.24 0.28 -14.73
N ILE A 26 -3.22 -0.81 -13.96
CA ILE A 26 -2.39 -1.99 -14.23
C ILE A 26 -3.26 -3.24 -14.34
N GLU A 27 -3.01 -4.05 -15.36
CA GLU A 27 -3.68 -5.33 -15.54
C GLU A 27 -3.14 -6.41 -14.59
N LEU A 28 -4.07 -7.16 -13.99
CA LEU A 28 -3.77 -8.39 -13.27
C LEU A 28 -4.00 -9.58 -14.21
N SER A 29 -3.00 -9.89 -15.03
CA SER A 29 -3.04 -11.04 -15.95
C SER A 29 -3.01 -12.37 -15.20
N GLN A 30 -3.46 -13.45 -15.85
CA GLN A 30 -3.38 -14.80 -15.30
C GLN A 30 -1.93 -15.21 -14.95
N GLU A 31 -0.96 -14.80 -15.78
CA GLU A 31 0.46 -15.05 -15.53
C GLU A 31 0.92 -14.44 -14.20
N ARG A 32 0.56 -13.18 -13.93
CA ARG A 32 0.88 -12.53 -12.65
C ARG A 32 0.22 -13.24 -11.48
N ILE A 33 -1.01 -13.69 -11.64
CA ILE A 33 -1.76 -14.46 -10.61
C ILE A 33 -1.04 -15.78 -10.32
N ASN A 34 -0.60 -16.49 -11.35
CA ASN A 34 0.13 -17.75 -11.19
C ASN A 34 1.50 -17.54 -10.52
N LEU A 35 2.26 -16.52 -10.94
CA LEU A 35 3.54 -16.19 -10.31
C LEU A 35 3.39 -15.82 -8.83
N PHE A 36 2.29 -15.14 -8.47
CA PHE A 36 1.99 -14.86 -7.07
C PHE A 36 1.64 -16.14 -6.30
N ALA A 37 0.84 -17.04 -6.89
CA ALA A 37 0.56 -18.35 -6.29
C ALA A 37 1.85 -19.14 -6.01
N ASP A 38 2.79 -19.15 -6.94
CA ASP A 38 4.09 -19.81 -6.77
C ASP A 38 4.92 -19.17 -5.65
N ALA A 39 4.91 -17.84 -5.57
CA ALA A 39 5.64 -17.10 -4.55
C ALA A 39 5.05 -17.31 -3.13
N THR A 40 3.75 -17.52 -3.01
CA THR A 40 3.05 -17.62 -1.70
C THR A 40 2.57 -19.02 -1.36
N LEU A 41 2.76 -19.99 -2.26
CA LEU A 41 2.26 -21.37 -2.15
C LEU A 41 0.72 -21.46 -2.04
N ASP A 42 0.02 -20.44 -2.54
CA ASP A 42 -1.45 -20.40 -2.58
C ASP A 42 -1.96 -20.73 -3.98
N HIS A 43 -2.01 -22.03 -4.26
CA HIS A 43 -2.53 -22.61 -5.50
C HIS A 43 -4.00 -22.98 -5.41
N GLN A 44 -4.79 -22.29 -4.58
CA GLN A 44 -6.23 -22.53 -4.54
C GLN A 44 -6.83 -22.37 -5.94
N TRP A 45 -7.65 -23.34 -6.35
CA TRP A 45 -8.12 -23.49 -7.74
C TRP A 45 -8.79 -22.24 -8.32
N ILE A 46 -9.46 -21.42 -7.50
CA ILE A 46 -10.10 -20.18 -7.94
C ILE A 46 -9.11 -19.14 -8.49
N HIS A 47 -7.81 -19.28 -8.20
CA HIS A 47 -6.76 -18.40 -8.68
C HIS A 47 -6.05 -18.95 -9.92
N VAL A 48 -5.81 -20.26 -9.98
CA VAL A 48 -4.86 -20.86 -10.94
C VAL A 48 -5.48 -21.83 -11.94
N ASP A 49 -6.60 -22.47 -11.61
CA ASP A 49 -7.24 -23.46 -12.49
C ASP A 49 -8.28 -22.78 -13.37
N THR A 50 -7.85 -22.34 -14.54
CA THR A 50 -8.70 -21.58 -15.48
C THR A 50 -9.88 -22.39 -16.03
N GLU A 51 -9.70 -23.68 -16.29
CA GLU A 51 -10.76 -24.54 -16.83
C GLU A 51 -11.81 -24.84 -15.77
N ARG A 52 -11.37 -25.21 -14.57
CA ARG A 52 -12.29 -25.42 -13.44
C ARG A 52 -12.97 -24.11 -13.05
N ALA A 53 -12.27 -22.99 -13.02
CA ALA A 53 -12.87 -21.69 -12.73
C ALA A 53 -13.94 -21.30 -13.75
N ARG A 54 -13.73 -21.56 -15.04
CA ARG A 54 -14.76 -21.34 -16.06
C ARG A 54 -16.02 -22.18 -15.79
N ALA A 55 -15.85 -23.44 -15.40
CA ALA A 55 -16.94 -24.40 -15.19
C ALA A 55 -17.67 -24.24 -13.84
N GLU A 56 -16.95 -23.98 -12.75
CA GLU A 56 -17.46 -24.07 -11.37
C GLU A 56 -17.50 -22.74 -10.62
N SER A 57 -16.65 -21.77 -10.98
CA SER A 57 -16.58 -20.49 -10.24
C SER A 57 -17.86 -19.67 -10.44
N PRO A 58 -18.38 -19.00 -9.38
CA PRO A 58 -19.45 -18.01 -9.52
C PRO A 58 -19.11 -16.90 -10.52
N TYR A 59 -17.81 -16.65 -10.70
CA TYR A 59 -17.29 -15.61 -11.59
C TYR A 59 -17.07 -16.07 -13.03
N ARG A 60 -17.18 -17.39 -13.30
CA ARG A 60 -16.86 -18.01 -14.61
C ARG A 60 -15.45 -17.69 -15.13
N SER A 61 -14.57 -17.29 -14.22
CA SER A 61 -13.18 -16.91 -14.44
C SER A 61 -12.42 -17.14 -13.13
N THR A 62 -11.11 -17.27 -13.24
CA THR A 62 -10.19 -17.10 -12.12
C THR A 62 -10.24 -15.67 -11.59
N ILE A 63 -9.91 -15.52 -10.32
CA ILE A 63 -9.81 -14.24 -9.63
C ILE A 63 -8.39 -14.05 -9.11
N ALA A 64 -7.91 -12.81 -9.09
CA ALA A 64 -6.64 -12.49 -8.46
C ALA A 64 -6.70 -12.76 -6.95
N HIS A 65 -5.57 -13.15 -6.36
CA HIS A 65 -5.45 -13.22 -4.91
C HIS A 65 -5.72 -11.84 -4.30
N GLY A 66 -6.45 -11.80 -3.19
CA GLY A 66 -6.65 -10.54 -2.45
C GLY A 66 -5.31 -9.92 -2.04
N TYR A 67 -4.36 -10.76 -1.61
CA TYR A 67 -3.01 -10.32 -1.25
C TYR A 67 -2.15 -9.91 -2.45
N LEU A 68 -2.40 -10.43 -3.65
CA LEU A 68 -1.79 -9.89 -4.87
C LEU A 68 -2.30 -8.47 -5.13
N THR A 69 -3.61 -8.24 -5.04
CA THR A 69 -4.21 -6.91 -5.21
C THR A 69 -3.60 -5.91 -4.21
N LEU A 70 -3.41 -6.33 -2.96
CA LEU A 70 -2.77 -5.53 -1.93
C LEU A 70 -1.28 -5.28 -2.19
N SER A 71 -0.54 -6.29 -2.64
CA SER A 71 0.90 -6.20 -2.89
C SER A 71 1.26 -5.30 -4.08
N MET A 72 0.28 -4.92 -4.92
CA MET A 72 0.46 -3.91 -5.96
C MET A 72 0.57 -2.48 -5.43
N LEU A 73 0.26 -2.22 -4.16
CA LEU A 73 0.32 -0.88 -3.57
C LEU A 73 1.64 -0.15 -3.78
N PRO A 74 2.83 -0.74 -3.52
CA PRO A 74 4.10 -0.01 -3.70
C PRO A 74 4.33 0.41 -5.16
N TYR A 75 3.96 -0.45 -6.12
CA TYR A 75 4.05 -0.12 -7.54
C TYR A 75 3.13 1.04 -7.92
N LEU A 76 1.87 0.98 -7.49
CA LEU A 76 0.86 2.02 -7.79
C LEU A 76 1.16 3.35 -7.06
N TRP A 77 1.65 3.27 -5.84
CA TRP A 77 2.10 4.41 -5.03
C TRP A 77 3.22 5.19 -5.75
N ASN A 78 4.21 4.48 -6.28
CA ASN A 78 5.31 5.09 -7.01
C ASN A 78 4.89 5.83 -8.29
N GLN A 79 3.65 5.63 -8.77
CA GLN A 79 3.10 6.38 -9.90
C GLN A 79 2.48 7.72 -9.49
N ILE A 80 2.11 7.91 -8.22
CA ILE A 80 1.35 9.08 -7.78
C ILE A 80 2.16 10.06 -6.95
N ILE A 81 3.21 9.61 -6.28
CA ILE A 81 3.95 10.43 -5.32
C ILE A 81 5.45 10.12 -5.38
N GLU A 82 6.23 11.17 -5.18
CA GLU A 82 7.68 11.13 -5.06
C GLU A 82 8.07 11.90 -3.81
N VAL A 83 8.74 11.23 -2.88
CA VAL A 83 9.19 11.84 -1.62
C VAL A 83 10.70 11.98 -1.68
N ASN A 84 11.16 13.21 -1.80
CA ASN A 84 12.58 13.54 -1.82
C ASN A 84 13.17 13.47 -0.41
N ASN A 85 14.49 13.29 -0.34
CA ASN A 85 15.26 13.22 0.92
C ASN A 85 14.83 12.07 1.85
N LEU A 86 14.24 11.02 1.28
CA LEU A 86 13.80 9.83 2.00
C LEU A 86 14.88 8.75 1.92
N LYS A 87 15.36 8.27 3.07
CA LYS A 87 16.34 7.18 3.12
C LYS A 87 15.68 5.82 2.86
N MET A 88 14.54 5.59 3.52
CA MET A 88 13.73 4.38 3.34
C MET A 88 12.27 4.62 3.74
N MET A 89 11.39 3.83 3.12
CA MET A 89 9.96 3.80 3.38
C MET A 89 9.58 2.36 3.72
N ILE A 90 8.88 2.18 4.83
CA ILE A 90 8.46 0.86 5.32
C ILE A 90 6.95 0.87 5.52
N ASN A 91 6.29 -0.19 5.05
CA ASN A 91 4.90 -0.46 5.41
C ASN A 91 4.86 -0.88 6.89
N TYR A 92 4.29 -0.04 7.74
CA TYR A 92 4.31 -0.26 9.20
C TYR A 92 3.16 -1.15 9.64
N GLY A 93 1.96 -0.91 9.11
CA GLY A 93 0.79 -1.68 9.50
C GLY A 93 -0.49 -1.15 8.87
N MET A 94 -1.57 -1.89 9.05
CA MET A 94 -2.89 -1.52 8.56
C MET A 94 -3.93 -1.78 9.63
N ASP A 95 -4.78 -0.80 9.93
CA ASP A 95 -5.75 -0.92 11.03
C ASP A 95 -7.01 -1.64 10.58
N LYS A 96 -7.64 -1.13 9.51
CA LYS A 96 -8.86 -1.72 8.93
C LYS A 96 -8.75 -1.80 7.43
N MET A 97 -8.97 -3.00 6.91
CA MET A 97 -9.00 -3.31 5.50
C MET A 97 -10.23 -4.14 5.20
N LYS A 98 -10.84 -3.89 4.04
CA LYS A 98 -11.94 -4.70 3.54
C LYS A 98 -11.70 -5.07 2.08
N PHE A 99 -11.76 -6.36 1.80
CA PHE A 99 -11.87 -6.86 0.43
C PHE A 99 -13.31 -6.67 -0.05
N GLY A 100 -13.45 -6.01 -1.18
CA GLY A 100 -14.73 -5.68 -1.81
C GLY A 100 -15.06 -6.69 -2.91
N GLN A 101 -15.13 -6.21 -4.14
CA GLN A 101 -15.37 -7.04 -5.31
C GLN A 101 -14.12 -7.83 -5.70
N ALA A 102 -14.29 -9.10 -6.06
CA ALA A 102 -13.20 -9.90 -6.60
C ALA A 102 -12.70 -9.32 -7.93
N VAL A 103 -11.38 -9.26 -8.10
CA VAL A 103 -10.75 -8.84 -9.36
C VAL A 103 -10.61 -10.07 -10.24
N LEU A 104 -11.28 -10.09 -11.39
CA LEU A 104 -11.17 -11.20 -12.33
C LEU A 104 -9.82 -11.12 -13.07
N ALA A 105 -9.28 -12.28 -13.46
CA ALA A 105 -8.08 -12.31 -14.31
C ALA A 105 -8.29 -11.47 -15.59
N GLY A 106 -7.27 -10.68 -15.95
CA GLY A 106 -7.31 -9.74 -17.08
C GLY A 106 -7.98 -8.40 -16.76
N GLN A 107 -8.59 -8.22 -15.58
CA GLN A 107 -9.05 -6.89 -15.17
C GLN A 107 -7.89 -6.00 -14.75
N SER A 108 -8.08 -4.70 -14.94
CA SER A 108 -7.12 -3.70 -14.51
C SER A 108 -7.55 -3.00 -13.23
N ILE A 109 -6.59 -2.70 -12.36
CA ILE A 109 -6.80 -1.99 -11.10
C ILE A 109 -6.02 -0.68 -11.06
N ARG A 110 -6.46 0.26 -10.21
CA ARG A 110 -5.71 1.49 -9.89
C ARG A 110 -5.85 1.86 -8.42
N LEU A 111 -4.87 2.63 -7.93
CA LEU A 111 -4.87 3.21 -6.60
C LEU A 111 -5.53 4.59 -6.61
N VAL A 112 -6.36 4.86 -5.62
CA VAL A 112 -6.76 6.21 -5.20
C VAL A 112 -6.32 6.38 -3.75
N ALA A 113 -5.51 7.40 -3.47
CA ALA A 113 -4.91 7.59 -2.14
C ALA A 113 -5.11 9.02 -1.62
N ALA A 114 -5.32 9.14 -0.31
CA ALA A 114 -5.43 10.39 0.42
C ALA A 114 -4.66 10.32 1.74
N LEU A 115 -4.07 11.43 2.18
CA LEU A 115 -3.38 11.50 3.46
C LEU A 115 -4.41 11.67 4.58
N HIS A 116 -4.42 10.76 5.54
CA HIS A 116 -5.29 10.83 6.71
C HIS A 116 -4.63 11.57 7.87
N SER A 117 -3.40 11.21 8.21
CA SER A 117 -2.66 11.82 9.30
C SER A 117 -1.15 11.76 9.02
N LEU A 118 -0.40 12.65 9.66
CA LEU A 118 1.05 12.67 9.63
C LEU A 118 1.54 12.94 11.05
N THR A 119 2.45 12.11 11.54
CA THR A 119 3.01 12.23 12.89
C THR A 119 4.53 12.22 12.83
N ASN A 120 5.17 13.17 13.51
CA ASN A 120 6.62 13.17 13.68
C ASN A 120 7.02 12.35 14.93
N LEU A 121 7.76 11.28 14.71
CA LEU A 121 8.32 10.38 15.71
C LEU A 121 9.83 10.58 15.78
N ARG A 122 10.27 11.72 16.34
CA ARG A 122 11.70 12.04 16.59
C ARG A 122 12.58 11.85 15.33
N GLY A 123 12.20 12.50 14.22
CA GLY A 123 12.95 12.43 12.96
C GLY A 123 12.45 11.33 12.00
N VAL A 124 11.43 10.58 12.40
CA VAL A 124 10.73 9.62 11.55
C VAL A 124 9.30 10.12 11.31
N ALA A 125 8.88 10.23 10.06
CA ALA A 125 7.49 10.56 9.75
C ALA A 125 6.66 9.27 9.66
N LYS A 126 5.58 9.19 10.43
CA LYS A 126 4.52 8.19 10.27
C LYS A 126 3.37 8.83 9.52
N ALA A 127 3.13 8.40 8.29
CA ALA A 127 2.02 8.82 7.47
C ALA A 127 0.92 7.76 7.48
N GLU A 128 -0.31 8.16 7.76
CA GLU A 128 -1.48 7.30 7.63
C GLU A 128 -2.22 7.67 6.36
N ILE A 129 -2.37 6.71 5.46
CA ILE A 129 -2.96 6.85 4.15
C ILE A 129 -4.32 6.15 4.15
N LYS A 130 -5.35 6.84 3.67
CA LYS A 130 -6.59 6.21 3.23
C LYS A 130 -6.44 5.85 1.76
N PHE A 131 -6.77 4.63 1.41
CA PHE A 131 -6.71 4.22 0.02
C PHE A 131 -7.85 3.30 -0.40
N ALA A 132 -8.10 3.32 -1.70
CA ALA A 132 -8.96 2.39 -2.39
C ALA A 132 -8.23 1.83 -3.61
N ILE A 133 -8.44 0.55 -3.88
CA ILE A 133 -8.09 -0.08 -5.15
C ILE A 133 -9.38 -0.21 -5.96
N GLU A 134 -9.45 0.51 -7.07
CA GLU A 134 -10.58 0.48 -8.00
C GLU A 134 -10.31 -0.50 -9.12
N ILE A 135 -11.36 -1.14 -9.62
CA ILE A 135 -11.31 -1.98 -10.82
C ILE A 135 -11.83 -1.15 -11.99
N LYS A 136 -11.15 -1.21 -13.13
CA LYS A 136 -11.55 -0.48 -14.33
C LYS A 136 -12.98 -0.84 -14.73
N ASP A 137 -13.80 0.18 -15.01
CA ASP A 137 -15.19 0.06 -15.45
C ASP A 137 -16.12 -0.70 -14.46
N GLN A 138 -15.76 -0.76 -13.17
CA GLN A 138 -16.58 -1.36 -12.12
C GLN A 138 -16.97 -0.34 -11.05
N PRO A 139 -18.23 -0.36 -10.58
CA PRO A 139 -18.68 0.60 -9.56
C PRO A 139 -18.19 0.24 -8.15
N LYS A 140 -17.91 -1.05 -7.88
CA LYS A 140 -17.39 -1.48 -6.57
C LYS A 140 -15.87 -1.58 -6.60
N LYS A 141 -15.25 -1.19 -5.49
CA LYS A 141 -13.81 -1.27 -5.26
C LYS A 141 -13.38 -2.72 -5.03
N ALA A 142 -12.15 -3.04 -5.44
CA ALA A 142 -11.50 -4.31 -5.10
C ALA A 142 -11.14 -4.37 -3.61
N LEU A 143 -10.63 -3.26 -3.08
CA LEU A 143 -10.12 -3.15 -1.74
C LEU A 143 -10.28 -1.72 -1.24
N GLU A 144 -10.63 -1.54 0.02
CA GLU A 144 -10.55 -0.24 0.69
C GLU A 144 -9.96 -0.38 2.10
N ALA A 145 -9.15 0.60 2.51
CA ALA A 145 -8.54 0.63 3.82
C ALA A 145 -8.71 2.01 4.50
N SER A 146 -8.91 1.97 5.82
CA SER A 146 -9.00 3.17 6.65
C SER A 146 -8.60 2.91 8.11
N PRO A 147 -7.47 3.44 8.63
CA PRO A 147 -6.27 3.94 7.93
C PRO A 147 -5.14 2.89 7.75
N PHE A 148 -4.30 3.08 6.72
CA PHE A 148 -3.06 2.33 6.48
C PHE A 148 -1.85 3.15 6.89
N SER A 149 -0.94 2.61 7.69
CA SER A 149 0.22 3.34 8.21
C SER A 149 1.51 2.96 7.47
N CYS A 150 2.19 3.98 6.97
CA CYS A 150 3.53 3.89 6.40
C CYS A 150 4.48 4.75 7.25
N THR A 151 5.70 4.27 7.46
CA THR A 151 6.70 4.96 8.27
C THR A 151 7.95 5.18 7.44
N THR A 152 8.46 6.40 7.44
CA THR A 152 9.64 6.82 6.67
C THR A 152 10.67 7.44 7.61
N SER A 153 11.93 7.01 7.55
CA SER A 153 13.00 7.66 8.31
C SER A 153 13.67 8.75 7.49
N THR A 154 13.80 9.93 8.10
CA THR A 154 14.64 11.02 7.60
C THR A 154 15.77 11.22 8.59
N ASP A 155 17.00 10.88 8.21
CA ASP A 155 18.18 11.22 9.02
C ASP A 155 18.45 12.74 8.86
N LEU A 156 17.65 13.56 9.53
CA LEU A 156 18.02 14.96 9.82
C LEU A 156 18.86 14.94 11.09
N CYS A 157 20.17 14.86 10.90
CA CYS A 157 21.14 15.14 11.94
C CYS A 157 20.94 16.59 12.40
N MET A 158 20.29 16.79 13.54
CA MET A 158 20.36 18.02 14.33
C MET A 158 20.70 17.62 15.76
N ALA A 159 21.84 18.12 16.22
CA ALA A 159 22.41 17.92 17.54
C ALA A 159 21.51 18.46 18.66
N ASP A 160 21.65 17.84 19.83
CA ASP A 160 21.34 18.29 21.20
C ASP A 160 19.94 18.82 21.55
N TYR A 161 19.23 18.10 22.45
CA TYR A 161 19.06 18.51 23.85
C TYR A 161 18.30 17.46 24.68
N GLY A 162 18.85 17.13 25.87
CA GLY A 162 18.06 16.86 27.07
C GLY A 162 17.58 15.43 27.35
N ARG A 163 18.29 14.74 28.27
CA ARG A 163 17.86 13.53 28.99
C ARG A 163 16.48 13.71 29.64
N HIS A 164 15.65 12.66 29.65
CA HIS A 164 15.01 12.09 30.86
C HIS A 164 14.34 10.73 30.54
N ARG A 165 14.52 9.74 31.42
CA ARG A 165 14.08 8.33 31.32
C ARG A 165 12.64 8.10 31.84
N LEU A 166 12.07 6.96 31.40
CA LEU A 166 11.10 6.02 32.05
C LEU A 166 9.76 5.83 31.28
N PRO A 167 9.01 4.72 31.48
CA PRO A 167 9.24 3.44 30.79
C PRO A 167 7.94 2.82 30.24
N PHE A 168 7.87 2.41 28.97
CA PHE A 168 6.73 1.57 28.53
C PHE A 168 7.16 0.48 27.55
N LEU A 169 6.48 -0.66 27.73
CA LEU A 169 6.80 -1.99 27.25
C LEU A 169 7.23 -2.05 25.78
N PHE A 170 8.39 -2.69 25.59
CA PHE A 170 8.87 -3.22 24.33
C PHE A 170 7.99 -4.38 23.86
N SER A 171 7.51 -4.30 22.62
CA SER A 171 7.71 -5.42 21.69
C SER A 171 8.48 -4.88 20.50
N CYS A 172 9.73 -5.30 20.46
CA CYS A 172 10.78 -4.91 19.54
C CYS A 172 10.67 -5.77 18.28
N ILE A 173 10.50 -5.15 17.10
CA ILE A 173 11.37 -5.43 15.96
C ILE A 173 11.71 -4.07 15.35
N THR A 174 12.79 -3.48 15.85
CA THR A 174 13.52 -2.40 15.22
C THR A 174 14.08 -2.89 13.89
N SER A 175 13.69 -2.27 12.79
CA SER A 175 14.58 -2.14 11.63
C SER A 175 15.10 -0.72 11.60
N THR A 176 15.93 -0.41 12.59
CA THR A 176 16.84 0.74 12.54
C THR A 176 18.03 0.28 11.71
N VAL A 177 18.08 0.64 10.43
CA VAL A 177 19.35 0.59 9.68
C VAL A 177 20.09 1.89 9.98
N HIS A 178 20.90 1.82 11.03
CA HIS A 178 22.08 2.67 11.21
C HIS A 178 23.29 1.75 11.00
N LEU A 179 24.32 2.27 10.33
CA LEU A 179 25.57 1.58 9.98
C LEU A 179 26.15 0.79 11.16
#